data_AF-A0A956S8L2-F1
#
_entry.id   AF-A0A956S8L2-F1
#
_cell.length_a   1.000
_cell.length_b   1.000
_cell.length_c   1.000
_cell.angle_alpha   90.00
_cell.angle_beta   90.00
_cell.angle_gamma   90.00
#
_symmetry.space_group_name_H-M   'P 1'
#
loop_
_entity.id
_entity.type
_entity.pdbx_description
1 polymer ?
#
loop_
_entity_poly.entity_id
_entity_poly.type
_entity_poly.pdbx_seq_one_letter_code
_entity_poly.pdbx_strand_id
1 'polypeptide(L)'
;MYPLIPLQLFSLRKELEVAQKKNDILKIQQLSVIAKNLATKLANESKELFCENEILGEDFHKMLLAIQNLIEYLNRNYFNDDKLEEEVITMTKSLYDPEVEKQGIQKGIQKGIKQG
;
A
#
# COMPACT_ATOMS: atom_id res chain seq x y z
N MET A 1 8.65 10.39 -10.79
CA MET A 1 9.50 9.24 -10.38
C MET A 1 8.55 8.27 -9.69
N TYR A 2 8.35 7.03 -10.17
CA TYR A 2 7.44 6.10 -9.49
C TYR A 2 8.08 5.71 -8.15
N PRO A 3 7.46 6.03 -7.00
CA PRO A 3 8.01 5.62 -5.71
C PRO A 3 7.97 4.09 -5.66
N LEU A 4 9.14 3.45 -5.55
CA LEU A 4 9.28 2.00 -5.36
C LEU A 4 8.80 1.54 -3.96
N ILE A 5 8.04 2.39 -3.27
CA ILE A 5 7.51 2.23 -1.91
C ILE A 5 6.78 0.88 -1.77
N PRO A 6 5.86 0.49 -2.67
CA PRO A 6 5.14 -0.79 -2.54
C PRO A 6 6.06 -2.02 -2.61
N LEU A 7 7.19 -1.95 -3.34
CA LEU A 7 8.11 -3.10 -3.51
C LEU A 7 8.76 -3.54 -2.20
N GLN A 8 8.72 -2.71 -1.15
CA GLN A 8 9.15 -3.13 0.19
C GLN A 8 8.36 -4.34 0.70
N LEU A 9 7.08 -4.50 0.33
CA LEU A 9 6.30 -5.70 0.68
C LEU A 9 6.86 -6.97 0.04
N PHE A 10 7.47 -6.86 -1.13
CA PHE A 10 8.04 -8.01 -1.84
C PHE A 10 9.26 -8.59 -1.10
N SER A 11 9.90 -7.81 -0.21
CA SER A 11 11.01 -8.31 0.63
C SER A 11 10.59 -9.48 1.53
N LEU A 12 9.32 -9.51 1.96
CA LEU A 12 8.77 -10.56 2.82
C LEU A 12 8.67 -11.92 2.12
N ARG A 13 8.63 -11.93 0.78
CA ARG A 13 8.48 -13.15 -0.03
C ARG A 13 9.52 -14.20 0.31
N LYS A 14 10.80 -13.79 0.42
CA LYS A 14 11.91 -14.73 0.67
C LYS A 14 11.77 -15.40 2.03
N GLU A 15 11.38 -14.66 3.06
CA GLU A 15 11.15 -15.21 4.39
C GLU A 15 9.93 -16.13 4.43
N LEU A 16 8.87 -15.77 3.71
CA LEU A 16 7.67 -16.60 3.59
C LEU A 16 7.94 -17.93 2.88
N GLU A 17 8.72 -17.93 1.79
CA GLU A 17 9.12 -19.15 1.10
C GLU A 17 9.90 -20.10 2.03
N VAL A 18 10.77 -19.55 2.88
CA VAL A 18 11.54 -20.35 3.86
C VAL A 18 10.61 -20.89 4.96
N ALA A 19 9.71 -20.06 5.49
CA ALA A 19 8.77 -20.48 6.53
C ALA A 19 7.79 -21.55 6.03
N GLN A 20 7.26 -21.39 4.82
CA GLN A 20 6.36 -22.36 4.18
C GLN A 20 7.06 -23.71 3.93
N LYS A 21 8.30 -23.70 3.41
CA LYS A 21 9.09 -24.94 3.23
C LYS A 21 9.34 -25.68 4.55
N LYS A 22 9.42 -24.95 5.66
CA LYS A 22 9.61 -25.52 7.01
C LYS A 22 8.29 -25.85 7.71
N ASN A 23 7.14 -25.56 7.10
CA ASN A 23 5.82 -25.62 7.74
C ASN A 23 5.76 -24.84 9.07
N ASP A 24 6.47 -23.70 9.15
CA ASP A 24 6.51 -22.85 10.34
C ASP A 24 5.30 -21.91 10.37
N ILE A 25 4.17 -22.43 10.84
CA ILE A 25 2.89 -21.72 10.90
C ILE A 25 2.99 -20.44 11.75
N LEU A 26 3.72 -20.50 12.88
CA LEU A 26 3.90 -19.35 13.77
C LEU A 26 4.64 -18.22 13.07
N LYS A 27 5.70 -18.55 12.32
CA LYS A 27 6.45 -17.55 11.55
C LYS A 27 5.60 -16.95 10.43
N ILE A 28 4.77 -17.74 9.75
CA ILE A 28 3.84 -17.24 8.72
C ILE A 28 2.83 -16.25 9.33
N GLN A 29 2.26 -16.57 10.49
CA GLN A 29 1.34 -15.66 11.19
C GLN A 29 2.04 -14.36 11.63
N GLN A 30 3.27 -14.44 12.13
CA GLN A 30 4.05 -13.24 12.47
C GLN A 30 4.32 -12.39 11.23
N LEU A 31 4.68 -13.01 10.11
CA LEU A 31 4.91 -12.31 8.84
C LEU A 31 3.63 -11.69 8.28
N SER A 32 2.45 -12.26 8.52
CA SER A 32 1.15 -11.66 8.16
C SER A 32 0.94 -10.33 8.88
N VAL A 33 1.19 -10.30 10.20
CA VAL A 33 1.11 -9.07 11.00
C VAL A 33 2.13 -8.02 10.53
N ILE A 34 3.35 -8.44 10.20
CA ILE A 34 4.38 -7.55 9.66
C ILE A 34 3.96 -6.99 8.30
N ALA A 35 3.43 -7.83 7.40
CA ALA A 35 2.94 -7.42 6.08
C ALA A 35 1.84 -6.36 6.20
N LYS A 36 0.89 -6.56 7.12
CA LYS A 36 -0.15 -5.57 7.41
C LYS A 36 0.45 -4.24 7.87
N ASN A 37 1.28 -4.27 8.92
CA ASN A 37 1.86 -3.04 9.48
C ASN A 37 2.68 -2.29 8.42
N LEU A 38 3.40 -3.02 7.58
CA LEU A 38 4.14 -2.45 6.46
C LEU A 38 3.18 -1.84 5.42
N ALA A 39 2.13 -2.54 5.00
CA ALA A 39 1.13 -2.00 4.08
C ALA A 39 0.49 -0.71 4.61
N THR A 40 0.13 -0.67 5.90
CA THR A 40 -0.39 0.54 6.56
C THR A 40 0.60 1.68 6.56
N LYS A 41 1.86 1.40 6.89
CA LYS A 41 2.92 2.40 6.87
C LYS A 41 3.09 2.99 5.46
N LEU A 42 3.22 2.14 4.44
CA LEU A 42 3.40 2.58 3.05
C LEU A 42 2.21 3.37 2.52
N ALA A 43 0.99 2.99 2.90
CA ALA A 43 -0.21 3.71 2.51
C ALA A 43 -0.28 5.11 3.14
N ASN A 44 0.13 5.24 4.41
CA ASN A 44 0.22 6.52 5.10
C ASN A 44 1.34 7.41 4.54
N GLU A 45 2.53 6.86 4.28
CA GLU A 45 3.61 7.59 3.61
C GLU A 45 3.15 8.10 2.23
N SER A 46 2.45 7.26 1.46
CA SER A 46 1.87 7.65 0.18
C SER A 46 0.86 8.80 0.33
N LYS A 47 0.07 8.81 1.41
CA LYS A 47 -0.87 9.89 1.73
C LYS A 47 -0.15 11.18 2.10
N GLU A 48 0.93 11.10 2.87
CA GLU A 48 1.75 12.26 3.24
C GLU A 48 2.33 12.93 2.00
N LEU A 49 2.96 12.14 1.10
CA LEU A 49 3.48 12.61 -0.19
C LEU A 49 2.39 13.29 -1.02
N PHE A 50 1.17 12.74 -1.02
CA PHE A 50 0.04 13.35 -1.72
C PHE A 50 -0.37 14.69 -1.08
N CYS A 51 -0.49 14.73 0.25
CA CYS A 51 -0.86 15.94 0.99
C CYS A 51 0.15 17.08 0.80
N GLU A 52 1.44 16.75 0.73
CA GLU A 52 2.55 17.66 0.46
C GLU A 52 2.61 18.09 -1.02
N ASN A 53 1.80 17.46 -1.88
CA ASN A 53 1.77 17.65 -3.33
C ASN A 53 3.11 17.29 -3.99
N GLU A 54 3.81 16.29 -3.44
CA GLU A 54 4.99 15.69 -4.05
C GLU A 54 4.61 14.67 -5.14
N ILE A 55 3.40 14.12 -5.05
CA ILE A 55 2.80 13.20 -6.03
C ILE A 55 1.40 13.67 -6.43
N LEU A 56 0.94 13.22 -7.61
CA LEU A 56 -0.42 13.48 -8.07
C LEU A 56 -1.43 12.49 -7.44
N GLY A 57 -2.71 12.84 -7.45
CA GLY A 57 -3.77 11.96 -6.96
C GLY A 57 -3.85 10.63 -7.71
N GLU A 58 -3.55 10.63 -9.02
CA GLU A 58 -3.46 9.41 -9.81
C GLU A 58 -2.28 8.52 -9.37
N ASP A 59 -1.13 9.12 -9.07
CA ASP A 59 0.04 8.39 -8.57
C ASP A 59 -0.21 7.82 -7.17
N PHE A 60 -0.89 8.59 -6.31
CA PHE A 60 -1.34 8.12 -5.00
C PHE A 60 -2.29 6.92 -5.13
N HIS A 61 -3.29 6.99 -6.02
CA HIS A 61 -4.20 5.89 -6.30
C HIS A 61 -3.45 4.63 -6.77
N LYS A 62 -2.52 4.79 -7.72
CA LYS A 62 -1.68 3.69 -8.22
C LYS A 62 -0.84 3.06 -7.11
N MET A 63 -0.34 3.84 -6.15
CA MET A 63 0.41 3.29 -5.00
C MET A 63 -0.48 2.48 -4.07
N LEU A 64 -1.69 2.96 -3.75
CA LEU A 64 -2.64 2.21 -2.94
C LEU A 64 -3.04 0.89 -3.62
N LEU A 65 -3.31 0.93 -4.92
CA LEU A 65 -3.56 -0.28 -5.71
C LEU A 65 -2.38 -1.25 -5.70
N ALA A 66 -1.15 -0.74 -5.84
CA ALA A 66 0.03 -1.58 -5.80
C ALA A 66 0.22 -2.26 -4.44
N ILE A 67 -0.02 -1.55 -3.33
CA ILE A 67 0.01 -2.12 -1.97
C ILE A 67 -1.03 -3.24 -1.85
N GLN A 68 -2.26 -3.00 -2.30
CA GLN A 68 -3.34 -3.99 -2.26
C GLN A 68 -2.99 -5.24 -3.08
N ASN A 69 -2.55 -5.07 -4.33
CA ASN A 69 -2.17 -6.18 -5.21
C ASN A 69 -1.03 -7.02 -4.64
N LEU A 70 -0.06 -6.39 -3.98
CA LEU A 70 1.06 -7.10 -3.35
C LEU A 70 0.61 -7.88 -2.12
N ILE A 71 -0.28 -7.33 -1.29
CA ILE A 71 -0.86 -8.08 -0.17
C ILE A 71 -1.70 -9.25 -0.68
N GLU A 72 -2.55 -9.05 -1.68
CA GLU A 72 -3.35 -10.10 -2.30
C GLU A 72 -2.46 -11.23 -2.86
N TYR A 73 -1.35 -10.87 -3.52
CA TYR A 73 -0.35 -11.83 -3.96
C TYR A 73 0.24 -12.61 -2.78
N LEU A 74 0.72 -11.93 -1.73
CA LEU A 74 1.32 -12.61 -0.58
C LEU A 74 0.29 -13.49 0.16
N ASN A 75 -0.95 -13.03 0.23
CA ASN A 75 -2.05 -13.75 0.88
C ASN A 75 -2.34 -15.07 0.17
N ARG A 76 -2.58 -15.01 -1.14
CA ARG A 76 -2.90 -16.21 -1.94
C ARG A 76 -1.77 -17.23 -2.00
N ASN A 77 -0.52 -16.80 -1.94
CA ASN A 77 0.63 -17.68 -2.09
C ASN A 77 1.18 -18.22 -0.76
N TYR A 78 0.98 -17.51 0.36
CA TYR A 78 1.66 -17.83 1.62
C TYR A 78 0.76 -17.80 2.85
N PHE A 79 -0.04 -16.74 3.05
CA PHE A 79 -0.76 -16.54 4.31
C PHE A 79 -2.08 -17.31 4.39
N ASN A 80 -2.84 -17.32 3.29
CA ASN A 80 -4.19 -17.87 3.22
C ASN A 80 -5.10 -17.33 4.36
N ASP A 81 -5.06 -16.01 4.56
CA ASP A 81 -5.73 -15.26 5.62
C ASP A 81 -6.70 -14.23 5.00
N ASP A 82 -7.99 -14.60 4.92
CA ASP A 82 -9.03 -13.74 4.35
C ASP A 82 -9.17 -12.40 5.09
N LYS A 83 -8.85 -12.37 6.39
CA LYS A 83 -8.96 -11.17 7.21
C LYS A 83 -7.88 -10.14 6.87
N LEU A 84 -6.67 -10.59 6.51
CA LEU A 84 -5.58 -9.69 6.11
C LEU A 84 -5.97 -8.87 4.88
N GLU A 85 -6.56 -9.53 3.87
CA GLU A 85 -6.98 -8.89 2.63
C GLU A 85 -8.10 -7.88 2.88
N GLU A 86 -9.13 -8.25 3.65
CA GLU A 86 -10.24 -7.36 4.01
C GLU A 86 -9.76 -6.12 4.78
N GLU A 87 -8.85 -6.29 5.74
CA GLU A 87 -8.31 -5.18 6.53
C GLU A 87 -7.53 -4.19 5.65
N VAL A 88 -6.70 -4.68 4.71
CA VAL A 88 -5.93 -3.82 3.80
C VAL A 88 -6.84 -3.12 2.79
N ILE A 89 -7.85 -3.80 2.25
CA ILE A 89 -8.86 -3.20 1.36
C ILE A 89 -9.63 -2.09 2.07
N THR A 90 -10.06 -2.34 3.30
CA THR A 90 -10.81 -1.36 4.10
C THR A 90 -9.95 -0.13 4.40
N MET A 91 -8.67 -0.34 4.71
CA MET A 91 -7.71 0.72 4.97
C MET A 91 -7.39 1.54 3.72
N THR A 92 -7.13 0.92 2.56
CA THR A 92 -6.82 1.67 1.33
C THR A 92 -8.01 2.50 0.86
N LYS A 93 -9.23 1.95 0.98
CA LYS A 93 -10.47 2.69 0.69
C LYS A 93 -10.66 3.92 1.56
N SER A 94 -10.40 3.83 2.87
CA SER A 94 -10.56 4.96 3.78
C SER A 94 -9.53 6.07 3.57
N LEU A 95 -8.39 5.77 2.95
CA LEU A 95 -7.35 6.77 2.64
C LEU A 95 -7.62 7.52 1.31
N TYR A 96 -8.41 6.95 0.40
CA TYR A 96 -8.68 7.50 -0.94
C TYR A 96 -10.04 8.23 -1.08
N ASP A 97 -10.75 8.46 0.02
CA ASP A 97 -12.10 9.08 0.05
C ASP A 97 -12.26 10.23 -1.01
N PRO A 98 -13.32 10.29 -1.85
CA PRO A 98 -13.40 11.18 -3.02
C PRO A 98 -13.19 12.68 -2.75
N GLU A 99 -13.30 13.12 -1.50
CA GLU A 99 -12.92 14.48 -1.09
C GLU A 99 -11.41 14.75 -1.25
N VAL A 100 -10.57 13.73 -1.08
CA VAL A 100 -9.11 13.77 -1.27
C VAL A 100 -8.77 14.03 -2.74
N GLU A 101 -9.47 13.38 -3.68
CA GLU A 101 -9.31 13.61 -5.12
C GLU A 101 -9.70 15.05 -5.51
N LYS A 102 -10.83 15.56 -4.99
CA LYS A 102 -11.26 16.95 -5.22
C LYS A 102 -10.23 17.97 -4.72
N GLN A 103 -9.63 17.72 -3.56
CA GLN A 103 -8.56 18.56 -3.02
C GLN A 103 -7.28 18.50 -3.88
N GLY A 104 -6.90 17.32 -4.37
CA GLY A 104 -5.75 17.14 -5.27
C GLY A 104 -5.92 17.89 -6.59
N ILE A 105 -7.09 17.79 -7.22
CA ILE A 105 -7.41 18.51 -8.46
C ILE A 105 -7.38 20.02 -8.23
N GLN A 106 -8.00 20.53 -7.16
CA GLN A 106 -7.99 21.97 -6.86
C GLN A 106 -6.58 22.51 -6.62
N LYS A 107 -5.75 21.79 -5.85
CA LYS A 107 -4.35 22.19 -5.59
C LYS A 107 -3.49 22.11 -6.85
N GLY A 108 -3.68 21.09 -7.68
CA GLY A 108 -2.98 20.92 -8.96
C GLY A 108 -3.27 22.06 -9.94
N ILE A 109 -4.54 22.46 -10.09
CA ILE A 109 -4.94 23.61 -10.91
C ILE A 109 -4.29 24.90 -10.40
N GLN A 110 -4.30 25.15 -9.08
CA GLN A 110 -3.66 26.34 -8.51
C GLN A 110 -2.14 26.38 -8.72
N LYS A 111 -1.44 25.24 -8.58
CA LYS A 111 0.01 25.19 -8.82
C LYS A 111 0.35 25.38 -10.31
N GLY A 112 -0.44 24.80 -11.22
CA GLY A 112 -0.25 24.98 -12.67
C GLY A 112 -0.41 26.43 -13.13
N ILE A 113 -1.39 27.16 -12.56
CA ILE A 113 -1.60 28.59 -12.85
C ILE A 113 -0.46 29.46 -12.28
N LYS A 114 0.16 29.07 -11.17
CA LYS A 114 1.28 29.83 -10.55
C LYS A 114 2.63 29.63 -11.24
N GLN A 115 2.81 28.54 -12.00
CA GLN A 115 4.07 28.21 -12.67
C GLN A 115 4.08 28.54 -14.17
N GLY A 116 2.95 28.97 -14.74
CA GLY A 116 2.84 29.50 -16.11
C GLY A 116 2.86 31.02 -16.14
#